data_AF-A0A836WSQ7-F1
#
_entry.id   AF-A0A836WSQ7-F1
#
_cell.length_a   1.000
_cell.length_b   1.000
_cell.length_c   1.000
_cell.angle_alpha   90.00
_cell.angle_beta   90.00
_cell.angle_gamma   90.00
#
_symmetry.space_group_name_H-M   'P 1'
#
loop_
_entity.id
_entity.type
_entity.pdbx_description
1 polymer ?
#
loop_
_entity_poly.entity_id
_entity_poly.type
_entity_poly.pdbx_seq_one_letter_code
_entity_poly.pdbx_strand_id
1 'polypeptide(L)'
;MSGKDQSIVSKESLMSTKPGKQILKQALFKSKGFKLFNKYKEETENEFPNFAERFTQGLLNEIKSDTNPNSTQQEFGNEVGSTEIILNASEIEPIKSKLENLDVLKDRVLRILNSNFVKMTFPVFNALFDGAAEYSGRHDPQLKQDIVEGHILAIDLSEPMDRIVDKDEDLEFL
;
A
#
# COMPACT_ATOMS: atom_id res chain seq x y z
N MET A 1 -11.70 7.01 11.59
CA MET A 1 -11.52 5.55 11.54
C MET A 1 -12.89 4.90 11.46
N SER A 2 -13.27 4.42 10.27
CA SER A 2 -14.59 3.84 9.96
C SER A 2 -14.54 2.32 10.11
N GLY A 3 -15.64 1.71 10.57
CA GLY A 3 -15.80 0.29 10.93
C GLY A 3 -15.66 -0.75 9.81
N LYS A 4 -14.73 -0.55 8.87
CA LYS A 4 -14.21 -1.57 7.94
C LYS A 4 -12.89 -2.19 8.44
N ASP A 5 -12.56 -2.03 9.72
CA ASP A 5 -11.49 -2.75 10.45
C ASP A 5 -11.90 -4.19 10.82
N GLN A 6 -12.62 -4.89 9.93
CA GLN A 6 -12.62 -6.34 10.02
C GLN A 6 -11.27 -6.80 9.48
N SER A 7 -10.31 -6.97 10.39
CA SER A 7 -9.06 -7.66 10.10
C SER A 7 -9.38 -8.88 9.24
N ILE A 8 -8.84 -8.92 8.01
CA ILE A 8 -9.10 -9.99 7.04
C ILE A 8 -8.62 -11.35 7.59
N VAL A 9 -7.73 -11.29 8.56
CA VAL A 9 -7.16 -12.41 9.32
C VAL A 9 -7.78 -12.58 10.72
N SER A 10 -8.90 -11.90 11.00
CA SER A 10 -9.72 -12.16 12.19
C SER A 10 -10.27 -13.58 12.15
N LYS A 11 -10.63 -14.11 13.31
CA LYS A 11 -11.17 -15.46 13.41
C LYS A 11 -12.48 -15.59 12.61
N GLU A 12 -13.30 -14.55 12.65
CA GLU A 12 -14.57 -14.43 11.95
C GLU A 12 -14.35 -14.45 10.43
N SER A 13 -13.41 -13.62 9.94
CA SER A 13 -13.05 -13.59 8.52
C SER A 13 -12.42 -14.91 8.05
N LEU A 14 -11.56 -15.54 8.85
CA LEU A 14 -10.97 -16.85 8.52
C LEU A 14 -12.04 -17.96 8.46
N MET A 15 -13.06 -17.90 9.33
CA MET A 15 -14.18 -18.85 9.30
C MET A 15 -15.09 -18.68 8.08
N SER A 16 -15.02 -17.55 7.36
CA SER A 16 -15.83 -17.35 6.16
C SER A 16 -15.31 -18.10 4.92
N THR A 17 -14.03 -18.49 4.90
CA THR A 17 -13.39 -19.11 3.72
C THR A 17 -12.91 -20.54 3.98
N LYS A 18 -12.83 -21.35 2.91
CA LYS A 18 -12.27 -22.72 3.01
C LYS A 18 -10.79 -22.72 3.43
N PRO A 19 -9.90 -21.87 2.87
CA PRO A 19 -8.51 -21.76 3.33
C PRO A 19 -8.41 -21.26 4.78
N GLY A 20 -9.19 -20.26 5.18
CA GLY A 20 -9.15 -19.74 6.56
C GLY A 20 -9.57 -20.79 7.59
N LYS A 21 -10.61 -21.59 7.30
CA LYS A 21 -10.97 -22.77 8.12
C LYS A 21 -9.83 -23.79 8.21
N GLN A 22 -9.04 -23.99 7.16
CA GLN A 22 -7.89 -24.89 7.18
C GLN A 22 -6.77 -24.35 8.07
N ILE A 23 -6.49 -23.04 8.02
CA ILE A 23 -5.54 -22.38 8.92
C ILE A 23 -5.96 -22.52 10.38
N LEU A 24 -7.24 -22.31 10.68
CA LEU A 24 -7.76 -22.50 12.05
C LEU A 24 -7.64 -23.95 12.53
N LYS A 25 -7.83 -24.95 11.66
CA LYS A 25 -7.56 -26.36 11.99
C LYS A 25 -6.08 -26.60 12.25
N GLN A 26 -5.21 -26.01 11.43
CA GLN A 26 -3.76 -26.09 11.60
C GLN A 26 -3.27 -25.45 12.91
N ALA A 27 -4.01 -24.48 13.45
CA ALA A 27 -3.77 -23.89 14.77
C ALA A 27 -3.89 -24.91 15.90
N LEU A 28 -4.91 -25.78 15.86
CA LEU A 28 -5.14 -26.81 16.87
C LEU A 28 -3.94 -27.78 16.99
N PHE A 29 -3.25 -28.03 15.88
CA PHE A 29 -2.09 -28.92 15.82
C PHE A 29 -0.74 -28.18 15.91
N LYS A 30 -0.74 -26.84 16.11
CA LYS A 30 0.48 -25.99 16.11
C LYS A 30 1.43 -26.29 14.94
N SER A 31 0.86 -26.55 13.78
CA SER A 31 1.61 -27.02 12.60
C SER A 31 2.61 -25.96 12.10
N LYS A 32 3.59 -26.39 11.29
CA LYS A 32 4.55 -25.48 10.64
C LYS A 32 3.83 -24.39 9.82
N GLY A 33 2.77 -24.75 9.10
CA GLY A 33 1.98 -23.81 8.31
C GLY A 33 1.31 -22.73 9.17
N PHE A 34 0.74 -23.12 10.32
CA PHE A 34 0.16 -22.14 11.25
C PHE A 34 1.21 -21.20 11.89
N LYS A 35 2.40 -21.72 12.20
CA LYS A 35 3.50 -20.89 12.72
C LYS A 35 3.94 -19.84 11.71
N LEU A 36 4.07 -20.22 10.43
CA LEU A 36 4.41 -19.28 9.35
C LEU A 36 3.29 -18.25 9.13
N PHE A 37 2.03 -18.68 9.15
CA PHE A 37 0.89 -17.78 9.06
C PHE A 37 0.91 -16.72 10.17
N ASN A 38 1.10 -17.14 11.43
CA ASN A 38 1.18 -16.20 12.54
C ASN A 38 2.39 -15.26 12.45
N LYS A 39 3.57 -15.78 12.08
CA LYS A 39 4.78 -14.96 11.87
C LYS A 39 4.48 -13.79 10.92
N TYR A 40 4.03 -14.08 9.70
CA TYR A 40 3.84 -13.03 8.69
C TYR A 40 2.63 -12.14 8.97
N LYS A 41 1.62 -12.67 9.68
CA LYS A 41 0.54 -11.84 10.22
C LYS A 41 1.09 -10.80 11.19
N GLU A 42 1.82 -11.23 12.22
CA GLU A 42 2.35 -10.35 13.26
C GLU A 42 3.37 -9.35 12.69
N GLU A 43 4.26 -9.81 11.80
CA GLU A 43 5.18 -8.91 11.08
C GLU A 43 4.42 -7.84 10.29
N THR A 44 3.35 -8.21 9.60
CA THR A 44 2.54 -7.24 8.84
C THR A 44 1.84 -6.24 9.77
N GLU A 45 1.24 -6.70 10.86
CA GLU A 45 0.54 -5.83 11.83
C GLU A 45 1.50 -4.79 12.44
N ASN A 46 2.79 -5.13 12.57
CA ASN A 46 3.82 -4.23 13.10
C ASN A 46 4.49 -3.35 12.04
N GLU A 47 4.79 -3.90 10.85
CA GLU A 47 5.58 -3.20 9.83
C GLU A 47 4.75 -2.36 8.87
N PHE A 48 3.47 -2.69 8.66
CA PHE A 48 2.62 -1.93 7.74
C PHE A 48 2.45 -0.46 8.14
N PRO A 49 2.25 -0.11 9.43
CA PRO A 49 2.25 1.29 9.86
C PRO A 49 3.58 2.01 9.56
N ASN A 50 4.70 1.32 9.76
CA ASN A 50 6.03 1.89 9.50
C ASN A 50 6.25 2.14 8.00
N PHE A 51 5.80 1.21 7.16
CA PHE A 51 5.79 1.39 5.70
C PHE A 51 4.97 2.62 5.30
N ALA A 52 3.73 2.73 5.78
CA ALA A 52 2.87 3.87 5.45
C ALA A 52 3.50 5.22 5.88
N GLU A 53 4.16 5.25 7.04
CA GLU A 53 4.88 6.44 7.51
C GLU A 53 6.08 6.79 6.63
N ARG A 54 6.94 5.81 6.31
CA ARG A 54 8.09 6.01 5.41
C ARG A 54 7.64 6.50 4.04
N PHE A 55 6.60 5.88 3.48
CA PHE A 55 6.07 6.26 2.17
C PHE A 55 5.48 7.68 2.18
N THR A 56 4.70 8.02 3.21
CA THR A 56 4.15 9.38 3.37
C THR A 56 5.27 10.41 3.45
N GLN A 57 6.31 10.15 4.25
CA GLN A 57 7.42 11.07 4.41
C GLN A 57 8.24 11.22 3.12
N GLY A 58 8.46 10.11 2.39
CA GLY A 58 9.09 10.11 1.08
C GLY A 58 8.33 10.99 0.10
N LEU A 59 7.01 10.76 -0.05
CA LEU A 59 6.15 11.58 -0.90
C LEU A 59 6.17 13.05 -0.51
N LEU A 60 6.11 13.38 0.78
CA LEU A 60 6.16 14.76 1.24
C LEU A 60 7.47 15.45 0.84
N ASN A 61 8.59 14.72 0.88
CA ASN A 61 9.88 15.24 0.47
C ASN A 61 9.91 15.51 -1.05
N GLU A 62 9.39 14.60 -1.86
CA GLU A 62 9.29 14.78 -3.32
C GLU A 62 8.38 15.96 -3.70
N ILE A 63 7.22 16.10 -3.03
CA ILE A 63 6.30 17.22 -3.29
C ILE A 63 6.96 18.57 -2.96
N LYS A 64 7.71 18.64 -1.86
CA LYS A 64 8.40 19.86 -1.43
C LYS A 64 9.62 20.18 -2.29
N SER A 65 10.31 19.16 -2.81
CA SER A 65 11.50 19.34 -3.64
C SER A 65 11.15 19.69 -5.09
N ASP A 66 9.93 19.36 -5.56
CA ASP A 66 9.48 19.68 -6.90
C ASP A 66 9.26 21.20 -7.08
N THR A 67 10.16 21.83 -7.83
CA THR A 67 10.11 23.26 -8.15
C THR A 67 9.24 23.58 -9.37
N ASN A 68 8.80 22.58 -10.14
CA ASN A 68 7.98 22.76 -11.32
C ASN A 68 6.94 21.63 -11.49
N PRO A 69 5.95 21.56 -10.57
CA PRO A 69 4.94 20.48 -10.56
C PRO A 69 4.08 20.42 -11.83
N ASN A 70 3.99 21.52 -12.58
CA ASN A 70 3.35 21.49 -13.90
C ASN A 70 4.19 20.74 -14.93
N SER A 71 5.51 20.93 -14.97
CA SER A 71 6.36 20.16 -15.89
C SER A 71 6.36 18.68 -15.53
N THR A 72 6.53 18.37 -14.24
CA THR A 72 6.61 17.00 -13.72
C THR A 72 5.37 16.18 -14.11
N GLN A 73 4.17 16.71 -13.90
CA GLN A 73 2.96 15.98 -14.27
C GLN A 73 2.81 15.83 -15.80
N GLN A 74 3.19 16.84 -16.58
CA GLN A 74 3.10 16.76 -18.04
C GLN A 74 4.05 15.69 -18.59
N GLU A 75 5.26 15.61 -18.06
CA GLU A 75 6.22 14.54 -18.37
C GLU A 75 5.65 13.17 -18.03
N PHE A 76 5.03 13.01 -16.85
CA PHE A 76 4.36 11.78 -16.46
C PHE A 76 3.20 11.42 -17.40
N GLY A 77 2.31 12.38 -17.74
CA GLY A 77 1.21 12.16 -18.67
C GLY A 77 1.68 11.73 -20.06
N ASN A 78 2.78 12.30 -20.54
CA ASN A 78 3.40 11.93 -21.80
C ASN A 78 4.00 10.51 -21.74
N GLU A 79 4.65 10.14 -20.63
CA GLU A 79 5.23 8.81 -20.42
C GLU A 79 4.15 7.73 -20.40
N VAL A 80 3.06 7.94 -19.66
CA VAL A 80 1.97 6.97 -19.56
C VAL A 80 0.98 7.04 -20.73
N GLY A 81 1.14 8.01 -21.63
CA GLY A 81 0.28 8.20 -22.80
C GLY A 81 -1.15 8.63 -22.46
N SER A 82 -1.37 9.28 -21.30
CA SER A 82 -2.67 9.77 -20.87
C SER A 82 -2.59 11.19 -20.32
N THR A 83 -3.39 12.08 -20.91
CA THR A 83 -3.54 13.47 -20.45
C THR A 83 -4.75 13.66 -19.53
N GLU A 84 -5.58 12.63 -19.33
CA GLU A 84 -6.82 12.73 -18.54
C GLU A 84 -6.55 12.98 -17.05
N ILE A 85 -5.42 12.45 -16.58
CA ILE A 85 -4.91 12.53 -15.21
C ILE A 85 -4.22 13.86 -14.90
N ILE A 86 -4.03 14.71 -15.91
CA ILE A 86 -3.33 15.99 -15.78
C ILE A 86 -4.29 17.05 -15.26
N LEU A 87 -3.82 17.80 -14.26
CA LEU A 87 -4.54 18.90 -13.65
C LEU A 87 -4.43 20.15 -14.52
N ASN A 88 -5.42 21.04 -14.42
CA ASN A 88 -5.27 22.36 -15.02
C ASN A 88 -4.22 23.15 -14.25
N ALA A 89 -3.46 24.00 -14.94
CA ALA A 89 -2.39 24.79 -14.33
C ALA A 89 -2.85 25.62 -13.11
N SER A 90 -4.11 26.06 -13.10
CA SER A 90 -4.72 26.80 -11.98
C SER A 90 -4.96 25.97 -10.72
N GLU A 91 -5.03 24.65 -10.84
CA GLU A 91 -5.34 23.71 -9.74
C GLU A 91 -4.07 23.24 -9.03
N ILE A 92 -2.91 23.34 -9.67
CA ILE A 92 -1.64 22.74 -9.23
C ILE A 92 -1.16 23.33 -7.90
N GLU A 93 -1.00 24.65 -7.81
CA GLU A 93 -0.48 25.30 -6.60
C GLU A 93 -1.41 25.13 -5.38
N PRO A 94 -2.75 25.30 -5.51
CA PRO A 94 -3.68 24.98 -4.42
C PRO A 94 -3.55 23.54 -3.91
N ILE A 95 -3.47 22.56 -4.81
CA ILE A 95 -3.36 21.13 -4.46
C ILE A 95 -2.01 20.84 -3.80
N LYS A 96 -0.91 21.34 -4.38
CA LYS A 96 0.43 21.21 -3.81
C LYS A 96 0.47 21.73 -2.38
N SER A 97 -0.05 22.94 -2.15
CA SER A 97 -0.07 23.56 -0.81
C SER A 97 -0.83 22.71 0.22
N LYS A 98 -1.90 22.02 -0.18
CA LYS A 98 -2.64 21.10 0.70
C LYS A 98 -1.88 19.79 0.94
N LEU A 99 -1.25 19.23 -0.09
CA LEU A 99 -0.46 18.01 0.03
C LEU A 99 0.87 18.20 0.80
N GLU A 100 1.36 19.43 0.94
CA GLU A 100 2.48 19.75 1.83
C GLU A 100 2.14 19.63 3.33
N ASN A 101 0.85 19.52 3.67
CA ASN A 101 0.41 19.16 5.02
C ASN A 101 0.53 17.65 5.25
N LEU A 102 1.36 17.27 6.22
CA LEU A 102 1.64 15.86 6.51
C LEU A 102 0.38 15.06 6.87
N ASP A 103 -0.56 15.62 7.62
CA ASP A 103 -1.77 14.90 8.05
C ASP A 103 -2.71 14.68 6.87
N VAL A 104 -2.84 15.66 5.97
CA VAL A 104 -3.64 15.55 4.73
C VAL A 104 -3.03 14.48 3.82
N LEU A 105 -1.73 14.53 3.59
CA LEU A 105 -1.04 13.54 2.76
C LEU A 105 -1.12 12.14 3.36
N LYS A 106 -0.93 12.01 4.68
CA LYS A 106 -1.04 10.75 5.40
C LYS A 106 -2.44 10.14 5.29
N ASP A 107 -3.50 10.94 5.41
CA ASP A 107 -4.87 10.45 5.22
C ASP A 107 -5.07 9.89 3.80
N ARG A 108 -4.54 10.57 2.77
CA ARG A 108 -4.60 10.09 1.38
C ARG A 108 -3.82 8.81 1.17
N VAL A 109 -2.58 8.74 1.64
CA VAL A 109 -1.76 7.52 1.60
C VAL A 109 -2.47 6.36 2.28
N LEU A 110 -3.03 6.57 3.47
CA LEU A 110 -3.74 5.52 4.18
C LEU A 110 -5.01 5.07 3.45
N ARG A 111 -5.71 5.95 2.73
CA ARG A 111 -6.87 5.56 1.90
C ARG A 111 -6.48 4.66 0.74
N ILE A 112 -5.41 5.00 0.03
CA ILE A 112 -4.82 4.17 -1.04
C ILE A 112 -4.46 2.80 -0.47
N LEU A 113 -3.64 2.80 0.59
CA LEU A 113 -3.20 1.57 1.26
C LEU A 113 -4.31 0.77 1.96
N ASN A 114 -5.51 1.32 2.11
CA ASN A 114 -6.66 0.66 2.77
C ASN A 114 -7.48 -0.21 1.81
N SER A 115 -6.79 -1.05 1.03
CA SER A 115 -7.42 -2.08 0.19
C SER A 115 -7.23 -3.48 0.77
N ASN A 116 -8.19 -4.38 0.50
CA ASN A 116 -8.05 -5.77 0.91
C ASN A 116 -6.89 -6.45 0.20
N PHE A 117 -6.58 -6.04 -1.03
CA PHE A 117 -5.46 -6.55 -1.80
C PHE A 117 -4.14 -6.20 -1.15
N VAL A 118 -3.92 -4.94 -0.76
CA VAL A 118 -2.71 -4.52 -0.05
C VAL A 118 -2.56 -5.32 1.26
N LYS A 119 -3.62 -5.36 2.08
CA LYS A 119 -3.61 -6.06 3.37
C LYS A 119 -3.35 -7.57 3.25
N MET A 120 -3.82 -8.22 2.19
CA MET A 120 -3.58 -9.65 1.95
C MET A 120 -2.23 -9.94 1.29
N THR A 121 -1.74 -9.02 0.44
CA THR A 121 -0.54 -9.25 -0.37
C THR A 121 0.74 -8.96 0.41
N PHE A 122 0.72 -7.97 1.30
CA PHE A 122 1.88 -7.60 2.13
C PHE A 122 2.50 -8.80 2.87
N PRO A 123 1.73 -9.62 3.64
CA PRO A 123 2.30 -10.80 4.30
C PRO A 123 2.76 -11.88 3.31
N VAL A 124 2.10 -12.01 2.17
CA VAL A 124 2.44 -13.01 1.15
C VAL A 124 3.78 -12.69 0.49
N PHE A 125 4.03 -11.43 0.14
CA PHE A 125 5.30 -11.02 -0.45
C PHE A 125 6.46 -11.10 0.51
N ASN A 126 6.25 -10.76 1.78
CA ASN A 126 7.24 -11.03 2.83
C ASN A 126 7.58 -12.53 2.90
N ALA A 127 6.57 -13.40 2.84
CA ALA A 127 6.78 -14.85 2.87
C ALA A 127 7.50 -15.40 1.63
N LEU A 128 7.13 -14.93 0.44
CA LEU A 128 7.76 -15.34 -0.82
C LEU A 128 9.21 -14.87 -0.89
N PHE A 129 9.49 -13.63 -0.47
CA PHE A 129 10.84 -13.11 -0.42
C PHE A 129 11.71 -13.92 0.55
N ASP A 130 11.23 -14.16 1.77
CA ASP A 130 11.96 -14.96 2.76
C ASP A 130 12.28 -16.36 2.23
N GLY A 131 11.32 -17.01 1.55
CA GLY A 131 11.55 -18.32 0.92
C GLY A 131 12.58 -18.29 -0.20
N ALA A 132 12.57 -17.24 -1.03
CA ALA A 132 13.56 -17.06 -2.10
C ALA A 132 14.96 -16.73 -1.55
N ALA A 133 15.03 -15.91 -0.50
CA ALA A 133 16.25 -15.56 0.20
C ALA A 133 16.90 -16.78 0.86
N GLU A 134 16.09 -17.63 1.51
CA GLU A 134 16.53 -18.91 2.09
C GLU A 134 17.08 -19.86 1.01
N TYR A 135 16.39 -19.99 -0.13
CA TYR A 135 16.84 -20.85 -1.22
C TYR A 135 18.14 -20.36 -1.87
N SER A 136 18.28 -19.05 -2.05
CA SER A 136 19.45 -18.43 -2.70
C SER A 136 20.61 -18.16 -1.74
N GLY A 137 20.40 -18.29 -0.43
CA GLY A 137 21.38 -17.92 0.61
C GLY A 137 21.67 -16.42 0.68
N ARG A 138 20.80 -15.56 0.12
CA ARG A 138 20.97 -14.11 0.09
C ARG A 138 19.92 -13.41 0.94
N HIS A 139 20.33 -13.00 2.13
CA HIS A 139 19.50 -12.23 3.05
C HIS A 139 19.90 -10.75 2.98
N ASP A 140 19.10 -9.96 2.28
CA ASP A 140 19.30 -8.52 2.11
C ASP A 140 18.03 -7.80 2.58
N PRO A 141 18.03 -7.24 3.82
CA PRO A 141 16.85 -6.57 4.38
C PRO A 141 16.40 -5.36 3.58
N GLN A 142 17.34 -4.61 2.99
CA GLN A 142 17.00 -3.44 2.18
C GLN A 142 16.32 -3.89 0.89
N LEU A 143 16.88 -4.88 0.21
CA LEU A 143 16.27 -5.43 -1.00
C LEU A 143 14.88 -6.01 -0.73
N LYS A 144 14.68 -6.66 0.43
CA LYS A 144 13.36 -7.14 0.86
C LYS A 144 12.37 -5.97 0.94
N GLN A 145 12.77 -4.92 1.63
CA GLN A 145 11.94 -3.73 1.79
C GLN A 145 11.58 -3.14 0.43
N ASP A 146 12.58 -2.85 -0.41
CA ASP A 146 12.39 -2.20 -1.72
C ASP A 146 11.46 -3.02 -2.63
N ILE A 147 11.65 -4.34 -2.68
CA ILE A 147 10.83 -5.22 -3.51
C ILE A 147 9.41 -5.32 -2.96
N VAL A 148 9.24 -5.61 -1.67
CA VAL A 148 7.91 -5.82 -1.09
C VAL A 148 7.10 -4.53 -1.14
N GLU A 149 7.66 -3.41 -0.67
CA GLU A 149 6.98 -2.12 -0.63
C GLU A 149 6.70 -1.60 -2.05
N GLY A 150 7.68 -1.69 -2.96
CA GLY A 150 7.52 -1.29 -4.35
C GLY A 150 6.40 -2.06 -5.07
N HIS A 151 6.28 -3.37 -4.85
CA HIS A 151 5.19 -4.15 -5.46
C HIS A 151 3.82 -3.83 -4.85
N ILE A 152 3.76 -3.52 -3.56
CA ILE A 152 2.50 -3.15 -2.90
C ILE A 152 1.94 -1.86 -3.49
N LEU A 153 2.82 -0.89 -3.74
CA LEU A 153 2.46 0.34 -4.44
C LEU A 153 2.01 0.05 -5.88
N ALA A 154 2.75 -0.79 -6.62
CA ALA A 154 2.41 -1.10 -8.01
C ALA A 154 1.06 -1.85 -8.16
N ILE A 155 0.72 -2.75 -7.24
CA ILE A 155 -0.51 -3.55 -7.31
C ILE A 155 -1.75 -2.68 -7.07
N ASP A 156 -1.72 -1.81 -6.07
CA ASP A 156 -2.85 -0.94 -5.76
C ASP A 156 -3.11 0.07 -6.90
N LEU A 157 -2.06 0.46 -7.63
CA LEU A 157 -2.15 1.28 -8.85
C LEU A 157 -2.64 0.51 -10.10
N SER A 158 -2.80 -0.81 -10.04
CA SER A 158 -3.10 -1.67 -11.20
C SER A 158 -4.51 -2.28 -11.23
N GLU A 159 -5.26 -2.24 -10.13
CA GLU A 159 -6.69 -2.56 -10.14
C GLU A 159 -7.50 -1.38 -10.66
N PRO A 160 -8.70 -1.59 -11.24
CA PRO A 160 -9.61 -0.49 -11.53
C PRO A 160 -10.05 0.15 -10.21
N MET A 161 -9.25 1.07 -9.66
CA MET A 161 -9.51 2.51 -9.68
C MET A 161 -10.94 3.01 -9.48
N ASP A 162 -11.88 2.19 -8.99
CA ASP A 162 -13.24 2.57 -8.58
C ASP A 162 -13.26 3.51 -7.35
N ARG A 163 -12.08 3.98 -6.90
CA ARG A 163 -11.91 4.85 -5.72
C ARG A 163 -10.80 5.90 -5.80
N ILE A 164 -9.96 5.93 -6.85
CA ILE A 164 -8.76 6.80 -6.86
C ILE A 164 -8.92 8.03 -7.77
N VAL A 165 -9.92 8.07 -8.65
CA VAL A 165 -10.25 9.28 -9.41
C VAL A 165 -11.76 9.28 -9.63
N ASP A 166 -12.50 9.83 -8.68
CA ASP A 166 -13.65 10.62 -9.08
C ASP A 166 -13.14 12.06 -9.13
N LYS A 167 -12.69 12.50 -10.31
CA LYS A 167 -11.96 13.76 -10.51
C LYS A 167 -12.69 14.94 -9.86
N ASP A 168 -14.03 14.90 -9.85
CA ASP A 168 -14.85 15.95 -9.28
C ASP A 168 -14.99 15.84 -7.75
N GLU A 169 -15.09 14.63 -7.18
CA GLU A 169 -15.12 14.43 -5.73
C GLU A 169 -13.74 14.69 -5.11
N ASP A 170 -12.67 14.19 -5.73
CA ASP A 170 -11.31 14.28 -5.21
C ASP A 170 -10.73 15.69 -5.28
N LEU A 171 -11.12 16.53 -6.24
CA LEU A 171 -10.68 17.94 -6.30
C LEU A 171 -11.32 18.82 -5.21
N GLU A 172 -12.58 18.57 -4.81
CA GLU A 172 -13.20 19.26 -3.66
C GLU A 172 -12.61 18.82 -2.32
N PHE A 173 -12.07 17.60 -2.26
CA PHE A 173 -11.39 17.06 -1.07
C PHE A 173 -9.87 17.32 -1.05
N LEU A 174 -9.26 17.65 -2.18
CA LEU A 174 -7.95 18.30 -2.29
C LEU A 174 -8.15 19.81 -2.16
#